data_AF-M3J924-F1
#
_entry.id   AF-M3J924-F1
#
_cell.length_a   1.000
_cell.length_b   1.000
_cell.length_c   1.000
_cell.angle_alpha   90.00
_cell.angle_beta   90.00
_cell.angle_gamma   90.00
#
_symmetry.space_group_name_H-M   'P 1'
#
loop_
_entity.id
_entity.type
_entity.pdbx_description
1 polymer ?
#
loop_
_entity_poly.entity_id
_entity_poly.type
_entity_poly.pdbx_seq_one_letter_code
_entity_poly.pdbx_strand_id
1 'polypeptide(L)'
;MAKINLGDVVKGAEQLSLGVSIVVALAIGAGFGYWMMKETGWTWTLFAGIAVGIAAAGLNIKKAYDAQIKSLDELKDKDKFKPAKDDDEDDE
;
A
#
# COMPACT_ATOMS: atom_id res chain seq x y z
N MET A 1 4.44 -13.52 29.92
CA MET A 1 3.99 -12.42 29.04
C MET A 1 4.45 -12.76 27.63
N ALA A 2 3.53 -12.79 26.65
CA ALA A 2 3.93 -12.92 25.26
C ALA A 2 4.69 -11.66 24.83
N LYS A 3 5.86 -11.84 24.21
CA LYS A 3 6.66 -10.74 23.66
C LYS A 3 6.05 -10.35 22.31
N ILE A 4 5.36 -9.22 22.26
CA ILE A 4 4.80 -8.69 21.01
C ILE A 4 5.96 -8.16 20.16
N ASN A 5 6.16 -8.74 18.98
CA ASN A 5 7.09 -8.21 17.99
C ASN A 5 6.41 -7.06 17.25
N LEU A 6 6.79 -5.82 17.56
CA LEU A 6 6.23 -4.62 16.90
C LEU A 6 6.32 -4.70 15.36
N GLY A 7 7.39 -5.28 14.81
CA GLY A 7 7.56 -5.44 13.37
C GLY A 7 6.49 -6.31 12.70
N ASP A 8 6.03 -7.36 13.37
CA ASP A 8 4.97 -8.23 12.84
C ASP A 8 3.61 -7.52 12.87
N VAL A 9 3.37 -6.71 13.90
CA VAL A 9 2.15 -5.89 14.02
C VAL A 9 2.10 -4.82 12.91
N VAL A 10 3.22 -4.15 12.63
CA VAL A 10 3.31 -3.13 11.58
C VAL A 10 3.05 -3.75 10.20
N LYS A 11 3.71 -4.87 9.88
CA LYS A 11 3.48 -5.59 8.60
C LYS A 11 2.02 -6.04 8.45
N GLY A 12 1.42 -6.53 9.54
CA GLY A 12 0.00 -6.91 9.54
C GLY A 12 -0.91 -5.72 9.30
N ALA A 13 -0.64 -4.57 9.92
CA ALA A 13 -1.40 -3.35 9.73
C ALA A 13 -1.28 -2.80 8.30
N GLU A 14 -0.09 -2.86 7.69
CA GLU A 14 0.14 -2.43 6.30
C GLU A 14 -0.66 -3.28 5.30
N GLN A 15 -0.64 -4.61 5.46
CA GLN A 15 -1.44 -5.51 4.61
C GLN A 15 -2.95 -5.33 4.81
N LEU A 16 -3.39 -5.17 6.06
CA LEU A 16 -4.79 -4.90 6.37
C LEU A 16 -5.24 -3.57 5.75
N SER A 17 -4.42 -2.52 5.88
CA SER A 17 -4.68 -1.20 5.30
C SER A 17 -4.81 -1.27 3.77
N LEU A 18 -3.96 -2.06 3.10
CA LEU A 18 -4.06 -2.28 1.66
C LEU A 18 -5.37 -2.98 1.29
N GLY A 19 -5.72 -4.07 1.99
CA GLY A 19 -6.98 -4.79 1.78
C GLY A 19 -8.21 -3.91 1.96
N VAL A 20 -8.25 -3.12 3.03
CA VAL A 20 -9.34 -2.17 3.29
C VAL A 20 -9.45 -1.14 2.17
N SER A 21 -8.33 -0.60 1.68
CA SER A 21 -8.34 0.39 0.60
C SER A 21 -8.97 -0.13 -0.71
N ILE A 22 -8.77 -1.42 -1.01
CA ILE A 22 -9.35 -2.09 -2.17
C ILE A 22 -10.86 -2.25 -2.00
N VAL A 23 -11.31 -2.74 -0.84
CA VAL A 23 -12.74 -2.91 -0.55
C VAL A 23 -13.47 -1.56 -0.61
N VAL A 24 -12.88 -0.51 -0.02
CA VAL A 24 -13.45 0.84 -0.04
C VAL A 24 -13.54 1.38 -1.49
N ALA A 25 -12.50 1.22 -2.30
CA ALA A 25 -12.51 1.67 -3.69
C ALA A 25 -13.61 0.99 -4.52
N LEU A 26 -13.77 -0.33 -4.36
CA LEU A 26 -14.82 -1.11 -5.03
C LEU A 26 -16.21 -0.71 -4.53
N ALA A 27 -16.39 -0.53 -3.22
CA ALA A 27 -17.66 -0.11 -2.62
C ALA A 27 -18.08 1.28 -3.09
N ILE A 28 -17.15 2.24 -3.18
CA ILE A 28 -17.41 3.58 -3.72
C ILE A 28 -17.75 3.50 -5.20
N GLY A 29 -16.97 2.77 -6.00
CA GLY A 29 -17.23 2.64 -7.45
C GLY A 29 -18.59 2.00 -7.75
N ALA A 30 -18.88 0.86 -7.12
CA ALA A 30 -20.15 0.16 -7.27
C ALA A 30 -21.33 0.96 -6.68
N GLY A 31 -21.15 1.56 -5.50
CA GLY A 31 -22.18 2.37 -4.84
C GLY A 31 -22.55 3.62 -5.65
N PHE A 32 -21.55 4.33 -6.18
CA PHE A 32 -21.77 5.49 -7.05
C PHE A 32 -22.39 5.07 -8.39
N GLY A 33 -21.91 3.98 -9.00
CA GLY A 33 -22.51 3.44 -10.23
C GLY A 33 -23.97 3.02 -10.04
N TYR A 34 -24.29 2.37 -8.93
CA TYR A 34 -25.66 2.01 -8.57
C TYR A 34 -26.54 3.24 -8.34
N TRP A 35 -26.02 4.25 -7.63
CA TRP A 35 -26.74 5.50 -7.41
C TRP A 35 -27.07 6.22 -8.73
N MET A 36 -26.11 6.32 -9.64
CA MET A 36 -26.35 6.86 -10.99
C MET A 36 -27.36 6.03 -11.78
N MET A 37 -27.28 4.71 -11.72
CA MET A 37 -28.23 3.82 -12.39
C MET A 37 -29.65 4.07 -11.87
N LYS A 38 -29.82 4.25 -10.56
CA LYS A 38 -31.13 4.49 -9.94
C LYS A 38 -31.73 5.84 -10.37
N GLU A 39 -30.89 6.87 -10.49
CA GLU A 39 -31.35 8.23 -10.84
C GLU A 39 -31.61 8.39 -12.34
N THR A 40 -30.74 7.83 -13.19
CA THR A 40 -30.78 8.00 -14.65
C THR A 40 -31.55 6.90 -15.38
N GLY A 41 -31.75 5.74 -14.74
CA GLY A 41 -32.27 4.52 -15.39
C GLY A 41 -31.26 3.84 -16.31
N TRP A 42 -30.02 4.34 -16.42
CA TRP A 42 -29.01 3.81 -17.32
C TRP A 42 -28.22 2.67 -16.66
N THR A 43 -28.56 1.43 -16.99
CA THR A 43 -27.90 0.23 -16.45
C THR A 43 -26.38 0.20 -16.68
N TRP A 44 -25.89 0.81 -17.77
CA TRP A 44 -24.46 0.85 -18.08
C TRP A 44 -23.64 1.63 -17.03
N THR A 45 -24.26 2.56 -16.30
CA THR A 45 -23.57 3.37 -15.28
C THR A 45 -23.13 2.55 -14.07
N LEU A 46 -23.83 1.45 -13.76
CA LEU A 46 -23.39 0.50 -12.75
C LEU A 46 -22.06 -0.15 -13.14
N PHE A 47 -21.96 -0.65 -14.38
CA PHE A 47 -20.75 -1.27 -14.90
C PHE A 47 -19.59 -0.25 -15.03
N ALA A 48 -19.90 0.99 -15.43
CA ALA A 48 -18.92 2.07 -15.45
C ALA A 48 -18.38 2.38 -14.05
N GLY A 49 -19.25 2.47 -13.04
CA GLY A 49 -18.84 2.67 -11.64
C GLY A 49 -17.97 1.52 -11.12
N ILE A 50 -18.33 0.28 -11.41
CA ILE A 50 -17.52 -0.90 -11.07
C ILE A 50 -16.15 -0.84 -11.76
N ALA A 51 -16.11 -0.51 -13.06
CA ALA A 51 -14.85 -0.40 -13.81
C ALA A 51 -13.93 0.68 -13.22
N VAL A 52 -14.49 1.84 -12.83
CA VAL A 52 -13.74 2.90 -12.12
C VAL A 52 -13.25 2.41 -10.76
N GLY A 53 -14.08 1.70 -9.99
CA GLY A 53 -13.68 1.11 -8.71
C GLY A 53 -12.51 0.12 -8.85
N ILE A 54 -12.54 -0.75 -9.87
CA ILE A 54 -11.45 -1.69 -10.18
C ILE A 54 -10.18 -0.93 -10.57
N ALA A 55 -10.29 0.09 -11.44
CA ALA A 55 -9.14 0.90 -11.84
C ALA A 55 -8.51 1.60 -10.63
N ALA A 56 -9.31 2.17 -9.73
CA ALA A 56 -8.84 2.80 -8.51
C ALA A 56 -8.17 1.81 -7.54
N ALA A 57 -8.74 0.62 -7.36
CA ALA A 57 -8.12 -0.46 -6.59
C ALA A 57 -6.76 -0.87 -7.17
N GLY A 58 -6.68 -1.02 -8.50
CA GLY A 58 -5.43 -1.33 -9.20
C GLY A 58 -4.35 -0.27 -8.98
N LEU A 59 -4.71 1.01 -9.02
CA LEU A 59 -3.78 2.12 -8.73
C LEU A 59 -3.29 2.10 -7.27
N ASN A 60 -4.17 1.80 -6.31
CA ASN A 60 -3.77 1.66 -4.90
C ASN A 60 -2.82 0.47 -4.69
N ILE A 61 -3.09 -0.66 -5.33
CA ILE A 61 -2.20 -1.84 -5.29
C ILE A 61 -0.83 -1.49 -5.86
N LYS A 62 -0.78 -0.87 -7.05
CA LYS A 62 0.48 -0.46 -7.67
C LYS A 62 1.27 0.48 -6.76
N LYS A 63 0.62 1.49 -6.20
CA LYS A 63 1.27 2.44 -5.28
C LYS A 63 1.86 1.74 -4.05
N ALA A 64 1.14 0.81 -3.45
CA ALA A 64 1.62 0.04 -2.30
C ALA A 64 2.75 -0.91 -2.68
N TYR A 65 2.73 -1.50 -3.88
CA TYR A 65 3.81 -2.33 -4.39
C TYR A 65 5.09 -1.52 -4.64
N ASP A 66 4.98 -0.38 -5.33
CA ASP A 66 6.11 0.51 -5.61
C ASP A 66 6.77 1.01 -4.32
N ALA A 67 5.96 1.32 -3.29
CA ALA A 67 6.46 1.69 -1.97
C ALA A 67 7.22 0.55 -1.26
N GLN A 68 6.73 -0.68 -1.36
CA GLN A 68 7.41 -1.86 -0.81
C GLN A 68 8.74 -2.16 -1.51
N ILE A 69 8.80 -2.01 -2.84
CA ILE A 69 10.07 -2.19 -3.56
C ILE A 69 11.07 -1.10 -3.17
N LYS A 70 10.63 0.15 -3.08
CA LYS A 70 11.50 1.26 -2.67
C LYS A 70 12.07 1.04 -1.27
N SER A 71 11.26 0.57 -0.31
CA SER A 71 11.77 0.28 1.04
C SER A 71 12.76 -0.88 1.04
N LEU A 72 12.57 -1.89 0.20
CA LEU A 72 13.53 -2.99 0.01
C LEU A 72 14.85 -2.51 -0.59
N ASP A 73 14.82 -1.61 -1.57
CA ASP A 73 16.05 -1.07 -2.19
C ASP A 73 16.80 -0.13 -1.24
N GLU A 74 16.09 0.71 -0.46
CA GLU A 74 16.71 1.53 0.58
C GLU A 74 17.36 0.69 1.69
N LEU A 75 16.79 -0.49 2.01
CA LEU A 75 17.41 -1.43 2.94
C LEU A 75 18.70 -2.04 2.35
N LYS A 76 18.67 -2.47 1.08
CA LYS A 76 19.86 -3.01 0.40
C LYS A 76 21.00 -2.00 0.31
N ASP A 77 20.70 -0.73 0.07
CA ASP A 77 21.72 0.31 -0.09
C ASP A 77 22.35 0.71 1.26
N LYS A 78 21.59 0.65 2.37
CA LYS A 78 22.12 0.87 3.71
C LYS A 78 23.05 -0.25 4.21
N ASP A 79 22.84 -1.48 3.77
CA ASP A 79 23.73 -2.61 4.06
C ASP A 79 25.02 -2.61 3.21
N LYS A 80 25.13 -1.75 2.19
CA LYS A 80 26.41 -1.48 1.50
C LYS A 80 27.29 -0.58 2.38
N PHE A 81 27.95 -1.21 3.35
CA PHE A 81 29.27 -0.89 3.88
C PHE A 81 29.58 0.60 4.12
N LYS A 82 29.33 1.07 5.34
CA LYS A 82 30.20 2.09 5.93
C LYS A 82 31.43 1.36 6.48
N PRO A 83 32.64 1.49 5.91
CA PRO A 83 33.82 1.08 6.65
C PRO A 83 33.80 1.85 7.96
N ALA A 84 33.98 1.15 9.07
CA ALA A 84 34.41 1.80 10.30
C ALA A 84 35.66 2.60 9.93
N LYS A 85 35.62 3.91 10.12
CA LYS A 85 36.88 4.63 10.29
C LYS A 85 37.36 4.17 11.64
N ASP A 86 38.35 3.29 11.60
CA ASP A 86 39.24 3.06 12.74
C ASP A 86 39.96 4.40 12.93
N ASP A 87 39.34 5.29 13.70
CA ASP A 87 40.03 6.41 14.33
C ASP A 87 40.80 5.80 15.51
N ASP A 88 41.84 5.02 15.20
CA ASP A 88 42.88 4.69 16.16
C ASP A 88 43.69 5.97 16.36
N GLU A 89 43.31 6.71 17.41
CA GLU A 89 44.24 7.51 18.18
C GLU A 89 45.35 6.57 18.66
N ASP A 90 46.51 6.60 18.02
CA ASP A 90 47.77 6.20 18.65
C ASP A 90 48.74 7.39 18.57
N ASP A 91 48.96 7.93 19.76
CA ASP A 91 49.98 8.89 20.14
C ASP A 91 51.40 8.38 19.77
N GLU A 92 52.18 9.18 19.03
CA GLU A 92 53.62 9.53 19.26
C GLU A 92 54.19 10.41 18.13
#